data_AF-A0A960MLB8-F1
#
_entry.id   AF-A0A960MLB8-F1
#
_cell.length_a   1.000
_cell.length_b   1.000
_cell.length_c   1.000
_cell.angle_alpha   90.00
_cell.angle_beta   90.00
_cell.angle_gamma   90.00
#
_symmetry.space_group_name_H-M   'P 1'
#
loop_
_entity.id
_entity.type
_entity.pdbx_description
1 polymer ?
#
loop_
_entity_poly.entity_id
_entity_poly.type
_entity_poly.pdbx_seq_one_letter_code
_entity_poly.pdbx_strand_id
1 'polypeptide(L)'
;MESKEKEETSESKPKFESEALKTFKEGFEQEKAIEGKIEKGLEVMKGMISDPGKGSLKDFWDIKKLIGPLFKEKIDPMKRQSLWSQYTALGDEARKIKEIKDEEAAFLVEQVEIAITALEEDLAKYEALVEGIPHFNFPKGLNKLSLNEREYHKAQRELQLLKILVQRLDALRKEILAIDMRISHKNKILRRLSAIGDQVFPKRKGLIKQVSDQFIKDVESFVSSRFPEGEDKLNVPYYVVLGEIKSLQSLAKQLTLNTQSFTKTRALLNSCWDKIKDKEKDYRAEMGEKLEEQKKNYAEILPQIEAFETFCANEENHARAKILDASNDLQEKMKGISYSREQIKELKERIQKARSGALEKIDEHVNKKKHAAKQQVEDLKTSLAKLIEEEEKTSLEDLEKGEENALAIYQKLTLSPAEVHQIERQFADLKSFIFNKKEGVISKDELEHLYEERAAHLEVIKSQMEEYRKEMGGSNLDFEKAMTYRELYDSAKIHFDSEMEALEHLEEKLI
;
A
#
# COMPACT_ATOMS: atom_id res chain seq x y z
N MET A 1 -75.16 -64.30 -48.32
CA MET A 1 -73.75 -64.62 -48.04
C MET A 1 -73.17 -63.41 -47.33
N GLU A 2 -73.54 -63.23 -46.06
CA GLU A 2 -72.82 -63.80 -44.91
C GLU A 2 -71.37 -63.34 -44.87
N SER A 3 -71.10 -62.41 -43.94
CA SER A 3 -69.99 -62.48 -42.98
C SER A 3 -70.16 -61.35 -41.96
N LYS A 4 -70.79 -61.68 -40.83
CA LYS A 4 -70.69 -60.92 -39.57
C LYS A 4 -69.35 -61.29 -38.93
N GLU A 5 -68.49 -60.30 -38.69
CA GLU A 5 -67.44 -60.36 -37.66
C GLU A 5 -67.60 -59.10 -36.81
N LYS A 6 -68.31 -59.23 -35.69
CA LYS A 6 -67.75 -59.44 -34.34
C LYS A 6 -67.15 -58.16 -33.77
N GLU A 7 -68.00 -57.48 -33.00
CA GLU A 7 -67.62 -56.57 -31.94
C GLU A 7 -66.63 -57.26 -31.00
N GLU A 8 -65.36 -56.87 -31.07
CA GLU A 8 -64.42 -57.12 -29.98
C GLU A 8 -64.63 -56.03 -28.92
N THR A 9 -65.28 -56.45 -27.84
CA THR A 9 -65.29 -55.80 -26.54
C THR A 9 -63.86 -55.49 -26.11
N SER A 10 -63.51 -54.20 -26.08
CA SER A 10 -62.25 -53.73 -25.50
C SER A 10 -62.22 -54.05 -24.00
N GLU A 11 -61.47 -55.09 -23.64
CA GLU A 11 -61.16 -55.43 -22.26
C GLU A 11 -60.51 -54.24 -21.55
N SER A 12 -61.19 -53.76 -20.51
CA SER A 12 -60.71 -52.69 -19.65
C SER A 12 -59.52 -53.15 -18.83
N LYS A 13 -58.39 -52.43 -18.94
CA LYS A 13 -57.22 -52.54 -18.07
C LYS A 13 -57.59 -52.59 -16.57
N PRO A 14 -56.82 -53.27 -15.71
CA PRO A 14 -57.18 -53.48 -14.31
C PRO A 14 -57.26 -52.14 -13.58
N LYS A 15 -58.45 -51.82 -13.03
CA LYS A 15 -58.65 -50.68 -12.13
C LYS A 15 -57.77 -50.91 -10.90
N PHE A 16 -56.89 -49.97 -10.58
CA PHE A 16 -56.23 -49.91 -9.28
C PHE A 16 -57.34 -49.77 -8.21
N GLU A 17 -57.64 -50.84 -7.48
CA GLU A 17 -58.61 -50.84 -6.38
C GLU A 17 -57.92 -50.35 -5.12
N SER A 18 -58.49 -49.32 -4.48
CA SER A 18 -57.93 -48.76 -3.24
C SER A 18 -57.98 -49.79 -2.10
N GLU A 19 -57.06 -49.70 -1.15
CA GLU A 19 -56.98 -50.58 0.02
C GLU A 19 -58.26 -50.49 0.88
N ALA A 20 -58.90 -49.31 0.91
CA ALA A 20 -60.21 -49.08 1.51
C ALA A 20 -61.35 -49.83 0.80
N LEU A 21 -61.31 -49.93 -0.54
CA LEU A 21 -62.30 -50.68 -1.32
C LEU A 21 -62.13 -52.20 -1.12
N LYS A 22 -60.89 -52.69 -0.98
CA LYS A 22 -60.58 -54.11 -0.75
C LYS A 22 -61.03 -54.57 0.63
N THR A 23 -60.67 -53.82 1.67
CA THR A 23 -61.10 -54.07 3.06
C THR A 23 -62.62 -54.01 3.21
N PHE A 24 -63.29 -53.08 2.50
CA PHE A 24 -64.74 -53.06 2.42
C PHE A 24 -65.31 -54.35 1.80
N LYS A 25 -64.82 -54.77 0.63
CA LYS A 25 -65.33 -55.98 -0.07
C LYS A 25 -65.17 -57.24 0.79
N GLU A 26 -64.02 -57.43 1.43
CA GLU A 26 -63.77 -58.56 2.34
C GLU A 26 -64.74 -58.55 3.53
N GLY A 27 -64.95 -57.37 4.13
CA GLY A 27 -65.91 -57.19 5.22
C GLY A 27 -67.38 -57.30 4.79
N PHE A 28 -67.69 -57.02 3.53
CA PHE A 28 -69.03 -57.07 2.95
C PHE A 28 -69.45 -58.51 2.61
N GLU A 29 -68.50 -59.37 2.24
CA GLU A 29 -68.74 -60.80 1.99
C GLU A 29 -68.93 -61.62 3.27
N GLN A 30 -68.28 -61.22 4.38
CA GLN A 30 -68.36 -61.91 5.66
C GLN A 30 -69.71 -61.71 6.39
N GLU A 31 -70.40 -60.61 6.13
CA GLU A 31 -71.69 -60.31 6.76
C GLU A 31 -72.79 -61.20 6.17
N LYS A 32 -73.63 -61.82 7.00
CA LYS A 32 -74.70 -62.73 6.52
C LYS A 32 -76.05 -62.03 6.41
N ALA A 33 -76.29 -61.02 7.25
CA ALA A 33 -77.52 -60.26 7.23
C ALA A 33 -77.50 -59.20 6.12
N ILE A 34 -78.55 -59.15 5.30
CA ILE A 34 -78.71 -58.16 4.23
C ILE A 34 -78.73 -56.74 4.81
N GLU A 35 -79.40 -56.56 5.95
CA GLU A 35 -79.47 -55.30 6.70
C GLU A 35 -78.07 -54.84 7.16
N GLY A 36 -77.28 -55.76 7.74
CA GLY A 36 -75.91 -55.47 8.17
C GLY A 36 -74.97 -55.13 7.02
N LYS A 37 -75.16 -55.76 5.84
CA LYS A 37 -74.40 -55.40 4.62
C LYS A 37 -74.68 -53.98 4.16
N ILE A 38 -75.94 -53.56 4.22
CA ILE A 38 -76.35 -52.20 3.85
C ILE A 38 -75.80 -51.19 4.87
N GLU A 39 -75.95 -51.46 6.17
CA GLU A 39 -75.45 -50.59 7.24
C GLU A 39 -73.93 -50.39 7.17
N LYS A 40 -73.16 -51.47 7.03
CA LYS A 40 -71.69 -51.41 6.87
C LYS A 40 -71.28 -50.62 5.63
N GLY A 41 -72.02 -50.79 4.54
CA GLY A 41 -71.83 -50.01 3.32
C GLY A 41 -72.09 -48.52 3.50
N LEU A 42 -73.17 -48.16 4.18
CA LEU A 42 -73.51 -46.77 4.49
C LEU A 42 -72.51 -46.12 5.46
N GLU A 43 -72.00 -46.87 6.44
CA GLU A 43 -70.98 -46.39 7.38
C GLU A 43 -69.67 -46.04 6.66
N VAL A 44 -69.20 -46.92 5.76
CA VAL A 44 -68.00 -46.66 4.96
C VAL A 44 -68.22 -45.49 3.99
N MET A 45 -69.38 -45.45 3.32
CA MET A 45 -69.76 -44.32 2.45
C MET A 45 -69.77 -42.99 3.22
N LYS A 46 -70.30 -42.97 4.44
CA LYS A 46 -70.30 -41.80 5.33
C LYS A 46 -68.88 -41.41 5.74
N GLY A 47 -68.05 -42.38 6.10
CA GLY A 47 -66.64 -42.17 6.43
C GLY A 47 -65.82 -41.57 5.28
N MET A 48 -66.12 -41.95 4.02
CA MET A 48 -65.48 -41.38 2.82
C MET A 48 -65.91 -39.94 2.52
N ILE A 49 -67.12 -39.55 2.92
CA ILE A 49 -67.64 -38.19 2.75
C ILE A 49 -67.12 -37.25 3.85
N SER A 50 -67.09 -37.72 5.10
CA SER A 50 -66.76 -36.88 6.26
C SER A 50 -65.27 -36.61 6.45
N ASP A 51 -64.39 -37.41 5.84
CA ASP A 51 -62.94 -37.31 6.02
C ASP A 51 -62.23 -37.25 4.65
N PRO A 52 -61.65 -36.09 4.27
CA PRO A 52 -61.02 -35.89 2.96
C PRO A 52 -59.87 -36.86 2.64
N GLY A 53 -59.35 -37.60 3.64
CA GLY A 53 -58.25 -38.56 3.49
C GLY A 53 -58.63 -40.04 3.39
N LYS A 54 -59.89 -40.44 3.63
CA LYS A 54 -60.26 -41.86 3.83
C LYS A 54 -60.73 -42.64 2.59
N GLY A 55 -60.96 -41.98 1.46
CA GLY A 55 -61.34 -42.70 0.24
C GLY A 55 -61.58 -41.80 -0.95
N SER A 56 -61.51 -42.35 -2.15
CA SER A 56 -61.82 -41.62 -3.37
C SER A 56 -63.34 -41.58 -3.61
N LEU A 57 -63.85 -40.50 -4.22
CA LEU A 57 -65.24 -40.44 -4.68
C LEU A 57 -65.59 -41.61 -5.60
N LYS A 58 -64.61 -42.13 -6.34
CA LYS A 58 -64.77 -43.32 -7.19
C LYS A 58 -65.12 -44.56 -6.36
N ASP A 59 -64.42 -44.79 -5.25
CA ASP A 59 -64.70 -45.90 -4.34
C ASP A 59 -66.09 -45.76 -3.71
N PHE A 60 -66.50 -44.53 -3.36
CA PHE A 60 -67.86 -44.25 -2.90
C PHE A 60 -68.92 -44.71 -3.91
N TRP A 61 -68.74 -44.39 -5.21
CA TRP A 61 -69.69 -44.79 -6.25
C TRP A 61 -69.69 -46.30 -6.51
N ASP A 62 -68.52 -46.96 -6.42
CA ASP A 62 -68.40 -48.41 -6.54
C ASP A 62 -69.11 -49.13 -5.37
N ILE A 63 -68.96 -48.64 -4.13
CA ILE A 63 -69.70 -49.13 -2.95
C ILE A 63 -71.21 -48.89 -3.10
N LYS A 64 -71.62 -47.69 -3.52
CA LYS A 64 -73.03 -47.35 -3.77
C LYS A 64 -73.69 -48.30 -4.77
N LYS A 65 -72.95 -48.74 -5.79
CA LYS A 65 -73.40 -49.70 -6.81
C LYS A 65 -73.55 -51.12 -6.26
N LEU A 66 -72.71 -51.51 -5.29
CA LEU A 66 -72.78 -52.82 -4.63
C LEU A 66 -73.96 -52.93 -3.67
N ILE A 67 -74.28 -51.85 -2.94
CA ILE A 67 -75.37 -51.85 -1.94
C ILE A 67 -76.75 -51.69 -2.60
N GLY A 68 -76.85 -50.93 -3.70
CA GLY A 68 -78.12 -50.60 -4.34
C GLY A 68 -79.04 -51.80 -4.66
N PRO A 69 -78.52 -52.93 -5.19
CA PRO A 69 -79.31 -54.14 -5.43
C PRO A 69 -79.92 -54.78 -4.16
N LEU A 70 -79.24 -54.67 -3.01
CA LEU A 70 -79.66 -55.33 -1.76
C LEU A 70 -81.00 -54.79 -1.23
N PHE A 71 -81.36 -53.54 -1.55
CA PHE A 71 -82.65 -52.97 -1.17
C PHE A 71 -83.86 -53.67 -1.81
N LYS A 72 -83.66 -54.47 -2.86
CA LYS A 72 -84.71 -55.27 -3.53
C LYS A 72 -85.01 -56.59 -2.81
N GLU A 73 -84.14 -57.01 -1.89
CA GLU A 73 -84.27 -58.27 -1.15
C GLU A 73 -85.23 -58.11 0.05
N LYS A 74 -85.63 -59.23 0.68
CA LYS A 74 -86.58 -59.21 1.82
C LYS A 74 -85.94 -58.54 3.04
N ILE A 75 -86.39 -57.33 3.36
CA ILE A 75 -85.95 -56.49 4.49
C ILE A 75 -87.22 -55.99 5.20
N ASP A 76 -87.13 -55.79 6.51
CA ASP A 76 -88.21 -55.16 7.28
C ASP A 76 -88.59 -53.78 6.70
N PRO A 77 -89.89 -53.49 6.43
CA PRO A 77 -90.31 -52.25 5.79
C PRO A 77 -89.85 -50.96 6.49
N MET A 78 -89.86 -50.92 7.83
CA MET A 78 -89.42 -49.73 8.58
C MET A 78 -87.91 -49.51 8.46
N LYS A 79 -87.11 -50.57 8.64
CA LYS A 79 -85.65 -50.49 8.45
C LYS A 79 -85.27 -50.14 7.01
N ARG A 80 -85.96 -50.72 6.02
CA ARG A 80 -85.73 -50.40 4.60
C ARG A 80 -85.91 -48.92 4.34
N GLN A 81 -86.97 -48.30 4.88
CA GLN A 81 -87.23 -46.87 4.68
C GLN A 81 -86.15 -46.00 5.32
N SER A 82 -85.69 -46.33 6.54
CA SER A 82 -84.60 -45.61 7.21
C SER A 82 -83.27 -45.70 6.45
N LEU A 83 -82.85 -46.92 6.09
CA LEU A 83 -81.59 -47.16 5.36
C LEU A 83 -81.62 -46.56 3.95
N TRP A 84 -82.78 -46.58 3.29
CA TRP A 84 -82.95 -45.94 1.98
C TRP A 84 -82.85 -44.41 2.07
N SER A 85 -83.41 -43.80 3.11
CA SER A 85 -83.27 -42.37 3.37
C SER A 85 -81.80 -41.98 3.59
N GLN A 86 -81.02 -42.80 4.31
CA GLN A 86 -79.59 -42.56 4.50
C GLN A 86 -78.80 -42.75 3.21
N TYR A 87 -79.09 -43.81 2.44
CA TYR A 87 -78.47 -44.08 1.14
C TYR A 87 -78.66 -42.94 0.13
N THR A 88 -79.87 -42.38 0.07
CA THR A 88 -80.19 -41.26 -0.81
C THR A 88 -79.51 -39.97 -0.35
N ALA A 89 -79.57 -39.65 0.95
CA ALA A 89 -78.90 -38.48 1.53
C ALA A 89 -77.38 -38.47 1.28
N LEU A 90 -76.68 -39.59 1.55
CA LEU A 90 -75.25 -39.72 1.26
C LEU A 90 -74.96 -39.59 -0.25
N GLY A 91 -75.85 -40.10 -1.09
CA GLY A 91 -75.75 -39.98 -2.54
C GLY A 91 -75.83 -38.53 -3.05
N ASP A 92 -76.69 -37.72 -2.43
CA ASP A 92 -76.82 -36.30 -2.76
C ASP A 92 -75.66 -35.47 -2.20
N GLU A 93 -75.19 -35.79 -1.00
CA GLU A 93 -74.01 -35.16 -0.39
C GLU A 93 -72.73 -35.44 -1.21
N ALA A 94 -72.50 -36.68 -1.64
CA ALA A 94 -71.38 -37.01 -2.54
C ALA A 94 -71.49 -36.31 -3.90
N ARG A 95 -72.71 -36.08 -4.41
CA ARG A 95 -72.90 -35.32 -5.65
C ARG A 95 -72.49 -33.86 -5.46
N LYS A 96 -72.89 -33.22 -4.35
CA LYS A 96 -72.47 -31.85 -4.00
C LYS A 96 -70.96 -31.74 -3.84
N ILE A 97 -70.32 -32.69 -3.16
CA ILE A 97 -68.85 -32.70 -2.99
C ILE A 97 -68.16 -32.86 -4.34
N LYS A 98 -68.70 -33.69 -5.24
CA LYS A 98 -68.18 -33.81 -6.59
C LYS A 98 -68.32 -32.50 -7.38
N GLU A 99 -69.48 -31.85 -7.31
CA GLU A 99 -69.73 -30.55 -7.95
C GLU A 99 -68.73 -29.49 -7.46
N ILE A 100 -68.50 -29.40 -6.14
CA ILE A 100 -67.49 -28.50 -5.54
C ILE A 100 -66.09 -28.82 -6.08
N LYS A 101 -65.69 -30.09 -6.13
CA LYS A 101 -64.37 -30.48 -6.67
C LYS A 101 -64.22 -30.18 -8.15
N ASP A 102 -65.28 -30.37 -8.93
CA ASP A 102 -65.29 -30.06 -10.37
C ASP A 102 -65.20 -28.53 -10.58
N GLU A 103 -65.86 -27.72 -9.75
CA GLU A 103 -65.74 -26.24 -9.74
C GLU A 103 -64.35 -25.76 -9.30
N GLU A 104 -63.79 -26.33 -8.23
CA GLU A 104 -62.42 -26.04 -7.77
C GLU A 104 -61.40 -26.37 -8.86
N ALA A 105 -61.53 -27.53 -9.51
CA ALA A 105 -60.66 -27.92 -10.61
C ALA A 105 -60.80 -26.96 -11.81
N ALA A 106 -62.02 -26.55 -12.15
CA ALA A 106 -62.27 -25.57 -13.22
C ALA A 106 -61.65 -24.20 -12.90
N PHE A 107 -61.81 -23.72 -11.67
CA PHE A 107 -61.19 -22.47 -11.20
C PHE A 107 -59.66 -22.54 -11.27
N LEU A 108 -59.06 -23.63 -10.80
CA LEU A 108 -57.60 -23.82 -10.86
C LEU A 108 -57.09 -23.86 -12.30
N VAL A 109 -57.84 -24.48 -13.22
CA VAL A 109 -57.52 -24.46 -14.65
C VAL A 109 -57.51 -23.03 -15.20
N GLU A 110 -58.52 -22.23 -14.87
CA GLU A 110 -58.61 -20.83 -15.31
C GLU A 110 -57.41 -20.01 -14.78
N GLN A 111 -57.06 -20.16 -13.51
CA GLN A 111 -55.89 -19.49 -12.93
C GLN A 111 -54.58 -19.86 -13.65
N VAL A 112 -54.41 -21.14 -13.98
CA VAL A 112 -53.25 -21.61 -14.77
C VAL A 112 -53.26 -21.01 -16.18
N GLU A 113 -54.41 -20.94 -16.84
CA GLU A 113 -54.50 -20.35 -18.19
C GLU A 113 -54.20 -18.85 -18.18
N ILE A 114 -54.63 -18.11 -17.16
CA ILE A 114 -54.26 -16.70 -16.94
C ILE A 114 -52.75 -16.58 -16.73
N ALA A 115 -52.16 -17.43 -15.90
CA ALA A 115 -50.72 -17.41 -15.64
C ALA A 115 -49.89 -17.74 -16.89
N ILE A 116 -50.36 -18.67 -17.74
CA ILE A 116 -49.72 -18.97 -19.03
C ILE A 116 -49.82 -17.77 -19.97
N THR A 117 -50.98 -17.12 -20.03
CA THR A 117 -51.18 -15.93 -20.87
C THR A 117 -50.26 -14.79 -20.42
N ALA A 118 -50.10 -14.58 -19.11
CA ALA A 118 -49.13 -13.64 -18.57
C ALA A 118 -47.68 -13.99 -18.96
N LEU A 119 -47.30 -15.28 -19.01
CA LEU A 119 -45.98 -15.70 -19.49
C LEU A 119 -45.80 -15.44 -21.00
N GLU A 120 -46.84 -15.65 -21.80
CA GLU A 120 -46.83 -15.36 -23.24
C GLU A 120 -46.65 -13.84 -23.47
N GLU A 121 -47.32 -13.00 -22.67
CA GLU A 121 -47.15 -11.55 -22.69
C GLU A 121 -45.76 -11.09 -22.22
N ASP A 122 -45.22 -11.72 -21.16
CA ASP A 122 -43.86 -11.45 -20.68
C ASP A 122 -42.83 -11.74 -21.78
N LEU A 123 -43.03 -12.82 -22.55
CA LEU A 123 -42.18 -13.13 -23.71
C LEU A 123 -42.35 -12.12 -24.85
N ALA A 124 -43.56 -11.60 -25.08
CA ALA A 124 -43.77 -10.54 -26.07
C ALA A 124 -43.07 -9.23 -25.68
N LYS A 125 -42.96 -8.95 -24.37
CA LYS A 125 -42.29 -7.76 -23.81
C LYS A 125 -40.85 -8.04 -23.36
N TYR A 126 -40.21 -9.06 -23.93
CA TYR A 126 -38.91 -9.57 -23.48
C TYR A 126 -37.85 -8.48 -23.30
N GLU A 127 -37.67 -7.60 -24.29
CA GLU A 127 -36.62 -6.57 -24.25
C GLU A 127 -36.83 -5.56 -23.12
N ALA A 128 -38.05 -5.07 -22.95
CA ALA A 128 -38.41 -4.14 -21.88
C ALA A 128 -38.19 -4.76 -20.48
N LEU A 129 -38.49 -6.06 -20.32
CA LEU A 129 -38.25 -6.77 -19.07
C LEU A 129 -36.76 -6.94 -18.78
N VAL A 130 -35.92 -7.14 -19.79
CA VAL A 130 -34.45 -7.19 -19.62
C VAL A 130 -33.90 -5.84 -19.17
N GLU A 131 -34.41 -4.74 -19.70
CA GLU A 131 -33.97 -3.38 -19.32
C GLU A 131 -34.31 -3.03 -17.87
N GLY A 132 -35.47 -3.51 -17.37
CA GLY A 132 -35.89 -3.34 -15.99
C GLY A 132 -35.06 -4.11 -14.96
N ILE A 133 -34.21 -5.07 -15.39
CA ILE A 133 -33.36 -5.83 -14.47
C ILE A 133 -32.13 -4.98 -14.08
N PRO A 134 -31.82 -4.88 -12.77
CA PRO A 134 -30.67 -4.12 -12.29
C PRO A 134 -29.35 -4.60 -12.88
N HIS A 135 -28.40 -3.68 -12.98
CA HIS A 135 -27.08 -3.98 -13.51
C HIS A 135 -26.32 -4.94 -12.61
N PHE A 136 -25.64 -5.91 -13.22
CA PHE A 136 -24.75 -6.84 -12.54
C PHE A 136 -23.55 -6.12 -11.91
N ASN A 137 -23.33 -6.23 -10.60
CA ASN A 137 -22.19 -5.55 -9.96
C ASN A 137 -20.89 -6.33 -10.13
N PHE A 138 -19.92 -5.75 -10.85
CA PHE A 138 -18.59 -6.35 -11.01
C PHE A 138 -17.77 -6.33 -9.71
N PRO A 139 -16.98 -7.37 -9.44
CA PRO A 139 -15.98 -7.37 -8.36
C PRO A 139 -14.99 -6.21 -8.49
N LYS A 140 -14.63 -5.60 -7.36
CA LYS A 140 -13.58 -4.56 -7.32
C LYS A 140 -12.25 -5.13 -7.81
N GLY A 141 -11.47 -4.31 -8.52
CA GLY A 141 -10.12 -4.68 -9.00
C GLY A 141 -10.08 -5.25 -10.42
N LEU A 142 -11.23 -5.39 -11.09
CA LEU A 142 -11.30 -5.82 -12.49
C LEU A 142 -11.05 -4.69 -13.50
N ASN A 143 -11.11 -3.42 -13.09
CA ASN A 143 -10.98 -2.25 -13.97
C ASN A 143 -9.63 -2.19 -14.73
N LYS A 144 -8.62 -2.95 -14.28
CA LYS A 144 -7.32 -3.06 -14.95
C LYS A 144 -7.26 -4.16 -16.01
N LEU A 145 -8.26 -5.04 -16.02
CA LEU A 145 -8.41 -6.10 -17.01
C LEU A 145 -9.28 -5.56 -18.14
N SER A 146 -8.86 -5.78 -19.39
CA SER A 146 -9.60 -5.38 -20.59
C SER A 146 -10.82 -6.28 -20.82
N LEU A 147 -11.71 -6.37 -19.84
CA LEU A 147 -12.93 -7.18 -19.90
C LEU A 147 -14.03 -6.42 -20.66
N ASN A 148 -14.79 -7.15 -21.48
CA ASN A 148 -15.99 -6.63 -22.11
C ASN A 148 -17.16 -6.56 -21.10
N GLU A 149 -17.07 -5.68 -20.10
CA GLU A 149 -18.06 -5.55 -19.02
C GLU A 149 -19.48 -5.38 -19.56
N ARG A 150 -19.65 -4.59 -20.63
CA ARG A 150 -20.95 -4.34 -21.28
C ARG A 150 -21.61 -5.61 -21.80
N GLU A 151 -20.84 -6.53 -22.39
CA GLU A 151 -21.37 -7.78 -22.94
C GLU A 151 -21.82 -8.73 -21.83
N TYR A 152 -21.00 -8.85 -20.77
CA TYR A 152 -21.35 -9.61 -19.58
C TYR A 152 -22.59 -9.05 -18.87
N HIS A 153 -22.69 -7.74 -18.71
CA HIS A 153 -23.87 -7.11 -18.13
C HIS A 153 -25.14 -7.44 -18.92
N LYS A 154 -25.09 -7.31 -20.25
CA LYS A 154 -26.23 -7.63 -21.12
C LYS A 154 -26.62 -9.10 -20.98
N ALA A 155 -25.65 -10.00 -21.10
CA ALA A 155 -25.90 -11.43 -21.03
C ALA A 155 -26.39 -11.89 -19.64
N GLN A 156 -25.86 -11.34 -18.53
CA GLN A 156 -26.33 -11.68 -17.18
C GLN A 156 -27.76 -11.22 -16.92
N ARG A 157 -28.15 -10.02 -17.39
CA ARG A 157 -29.55 -9.57 -17.27
C ARG A 157 -30.51 -10.49 -18.02
N GLU A 158 -30.17 -10.84 -19.25
CA GLU A 158 -30.96 -11.79 -20.05
C GLU A 158 -31.03 -13.17 -19.37
N LEU A 159 -29.91 -13.67 -18.83
CA LEU A 159 -29.87 -14.95 -18.12
C LEU A 159 -30.68 -14.94 -16.82
N GLN A 160 -30.72 -13.81 -16.10
CA GLN A 160 -31.54 -13.65 -14.90
C GLN A 160 -33.04 -13.68 -15.24
N LEU A 161 -33.47 -12.99 -16.29
CA LEU A 161 -34.85 -13.07 -16.78
C LEU A 161 -35.21 -14.51 -17.16
N LEU A 162 -34.38 -15.15 -17.98
CA LEU A 162 -34.61 -16.52 -18.44
C LEU A 162 -34.65 -17.52 -17.27
N LYS A 163 -33.87 -17.29 -16.20
CA LYS A 163 -33.95 -18.12 -14.98
C LYS A 163 -35.32 -18.00 -14.31
N ILE A 164 -35.85 -16.77 -14.19
CA ILE A 164 -37.18 -16.54 -13.61
C ILE A 164 -38.26 -17.21 -14.47
N LEU A 165 -38.20 -17.05 -15.80
CA LEU A 165 -39.14 -17.68 -16.72
C LEU A 165 -39.10 -19.21 -16.63
N VAL A 166 -37.91 -19.81 -16.56
CA VAL A 166 -37.77 -21.28 -16.37
C VAL A 166 -38.39 -21.73 -15.05
N GLN A 167 -38.15 -21.02 -13.94
CA GLN A 167 -38.73 -21.37 -12.65
C GLN A 167 -40.27 -21.32 -12.67
N ARG A 168 -40.85 -20.29 -13.31
CA ARG A 168 -42.31 -20.17 -13.49
C ARG A 168 -42.87 -21.30 -14.37
N LEU A 169 -42.19 -21.63 -15.48
CA LEU A 169 -42.56 -22.75 -16.35
C LEU A 169 -42.59 -24.08 -15.59
N ASP A 170 -41.56 -24.36 -14.78
CA ASP A 170 -41.48 -25.60 -14.00
C ASP A 170 -42.54 -25.66 -12.88
N ALA A 171 -42.85 -24.52 -12.25
CA ALA A 171 -43.92 -24.43 -11.26
C ALA A 171 -45.30 -24.73 -11.88
N LEU A 172 -45.63 -24.07 -12.99
CA LEU A 172 -46.91 -24.31 -13.71
C LEU A 172 -47.03 -25.74 -14.20
N ARG A 173 -45.94 -26.35 -14.69
CA ARG A 173 -45.93 -27.77 -15.07
C ARG A 173 -46.30 -28.66 -13.88
N LYS A 174 -45.76 -28.41 -12.69
CA LYS A 174 -46.10 -29.18 -11.48
C LYS A 174 -47.55 -28.99 -11.07
N GLU A 175 -48.06 -27.76 -11.10
CA GLU A 175 -49.46 -27.45 -10.78
C GLU A 175 -50.43 -28.15 -11.73
N ILE A 176 -50.20 -28.08 -13.05
CA ILE A 176 -51.02 -28.79 -14.05
C ILE A 176 -51.00 -30.29 -13.83
N LEU A 177 -49.84 -30.84 -13.45
CA LEU A 177 -49.71 -32.26 -13.15
C LEU A 177 -50.50 -32.66 -11.90
N ALA A 178 -50.67 -31.78 -10.92
CA ALA A 178 -51.42 -32.01 -9.69
C ALA A 178 -52.94 -31.85 -9.84
N ILE A 179 -53.41 -30.96 -10.72
CA ILE A 179 -54.85 -30.75 -10.92
C ILE A 179 -55.50 -31.98 -11.59
N ASP A 180 -56.60 -32.44 -11.00
CA ASP A 180 -57.42 -33.53 -11.54
C ASP A 180 -58.33 -32.97 -12.64
N MET A 181 -57.94 -33.20 -13.90
CA MET A 181 -58.63 -32.70 -15.08
C MET A 181 -58.58 -33.73 -16.20
N ARG A 182 -59.47 -33.59 -17.19
CA ARG A 182 -59.47 -34.44 -18.38
C ARG A 182 -58.11 -34.38 -19.09
N ILE A 183 -57.54 -35.54 -19.38
CA ILE A 183 -56.21 -35.69 -20.01
C ILE A 183 -56.07 -34.86 -21.30
N SER A 184 -57.14 -34.73 -22.09
CA SER A 184 -57.13 -33.91 -23.31
C SER A 184 -56.87 -32.43 -23.04
N HIS A 185 -57.48 -31.86 -22.00
CA HIS A 185 -57.25 -30.47 -21.59
C HIS A 185 -55.85 -30.29 -21.01
N LYS A 186 -55.43 -31.22 -20.15
CA LYS A 186 -54.06 -31.26 -19.60
C LYS A 186 -53.00 -31.21 -20.71
N ASN A 187 -53.19 -32.03 -21.74
CA ASN A 187 -52.29 -32.07 -22.90
C ASN A 187 -52.31 -30.76 -23.71
N LYS A 188 -53.46 -30.09 -23.84
CA LYS A 188 -53.56 -28.79 -24.54
C LYS A 188 -52.75 -27.71 -23.80
N ILE A 189 -52.92 -27.62 -22.48
CA ILE A 189 -52.21 -26.65 -21.63
C ILE A 189 -50.70 -26.95 -21.62
N LEU A 190 -50.30 -28.22 -21.47
CA LEU A 190 -48.90 -28.62 -21.53
C LEU A 190 -48.24 -28.32 -22.88
N ARG A 191 -48.96 -28.43 -24.00
CA ARG A 191 -48.44 -28.02 -25.32
C ARG A 191 -48.14 -26.53 -25.39
N ARG A 192 -49.01 -25.66 -24.85
CA ARG A 192 -48.75 -24.21 -24.77
C ARG A 192 -47.48 -23.93 -23.95
N LEU A 193 -47.36 -24.52 -22.76
CA LEU A 193 -46.15 -24.40 -21.94
C LEU A 193 -44.89 -24.92 -22.62
N SER A 194 -44.99 -26.01 -23.39
CA SER A 194 -43.86 -26.52 -24.17
C SER A 194 -43.42 -25.53 -25.24
N ALA A 195 -44.36 -24.88 -25.95
CA ALA A 195 -44.02 -23.86 -26.94
C ALA A 195 -43.27 -22.65 -26.33
N ILE A 196 -43.67 -22.22 -25.12
CA ILE A 196 -42.95 -21.18 -24.35
C ILE A 196 -41.56 -21.70 -23.97
N GLY A 197 -41.47 -22.95 -23.50
CA GLY A 197 -40.21 -23.61 -23.19
C GLY A 197 -39.24 -23.67 -24.38
N ASP A 198 -39.74 -23.99 -25.56
CA ASP A 198 -38.95 -24.11 -26.80
C ASP A 198 -38.32 -22.77 -27.21
N GLN A 199 -38.85 -21.64 -26.75
CA GLN A 199 -38.24 -20.32 -26.93
C GLN A 199 -37.20 -20.00 -25.83
N VAL A 200 -37.51 -20.35 -24.58
CA VAL A 200 -36.71 -19.98 -23.40
C VAL A 200 -35.47 -20.87 -23.24
N PHE A 201 -35.60 -22.19 -23.34
CA PHE A 201 -34.52 -23.14 -23.04
C PHE A 201 -33.33 -23.01 -24.02
N PRO A 202 -33.53 -22.95 -25.35
CA PRO A 202 -32.41 -22.79 -26.29
C PRO A 202 -31.69 -21.45 -26.12
N LYS A 203 -32.43 -20.35 -25.93
CA LYS A 203 -31.86 -19.01 -25.73
C LYS A 203 -30.99 -18.97 -24.47
N ARG A 204 -31.47 -19.55 -23.37
CA ARG A 204 -30.69 -19.68 -22.12
C ARG A 204 -29.41 -20.50 -22.33
N LYS A 205 -29.49 -21.64 -23.01
CA LYS A 205 -28.33 -22.49 -23.30
C LYS A 205 -27.31 -21.76 -24.18
N GLY A 206 -27.76 -21.01 -25.18
CA GLY A 206 -26.93 -20.20 -26.07
C GLY A 206 -26.18 -19.11 -25.31
N LEU A 207 -26.88 -18.34 -24.47
CA LEU A 207 -26.27 -17.28 -23.67
C LEU A 207 -25.25 -17.81 -22.65
N ILE A 208 -25.56 -18.94 -21.97
CA ILE A 208 -24.60 -19.59 -21.06
C ILE A 208 -23.33 -19.96 -21.83
N LYS A 209 -23.47 -20.53 -23.04
CA LYS A 209 -22.33 -20.88 -23.89
C LYS A 209 -21.52 -19.63 -24.28
N GLN A 210 -22.18 -18.57 -24.74
CA GLN A 210 -21.52 -17.32 -25.12
C GLN A 210 -20.73 -16.69 -23.96
N VAL A 211 -21.36 -16.56 -22.78
CA VAL A 211 -20.70 -16.02 -21.57
C VAL A 211 -19.52 -16.90 -21.15
N SER A 212 -19.68 -18.22 -21.26
CA SER A 212 -18.64 -19.18 -20.91
C SER A 212 -17.43 -19.10 -21.86
N ASP A 213 -17.68 -19.06 -23.17
CA ASP A 213 -16.63 -18.98 -24.18
C ASP A 213 -15.88 -17.64 -24.09
N GLN A 214 -16.61 -16.52 -23.85
CA GLN A 214 -15.99 -15.22 -23.64
C GLN A 214 -15.12 -15.20 -22.38
N PHE A 215 -15.61 -15.79 -21.27
CA PHE A 215 -14.86 -15.82 -20.02
C PHE A 215 -13.59 -16.67 -20.11
N ILE A 216 -13.62 -17.76 -20.88
CA ILE A 216 -12.39 -18.51 -21.18
C ILE A 216 -11.38 -17.64 -21.91
N LYS A 217 -11.80 -16.92 -22.97
CA LYS A 217 -10.91 -16.05 -23.75
C LYS A 217 -10.29 -14.94 -22.89
N ASP A 218 -11.09 -14.32 -22.03
CA ASP A 218 -10.63 -13.25 -21.15
C ASP A 218 -9.61 -13.76 -20.13
N VAL A 219 -9.83 -14.96 -19.57
CA VAL A 219 -8.85 -15.60 -18.67
C VAL A 219 -7.59 -16.02 -19.42
N GLU A 220 -7.70 -16.57 -20.63
CA GLU A 220 -6.54 -16.92 -21.46
C GLU A 220 -5.73 -15.68 -21.83
N SER A 221 -6.38 -14.58 -22.23
CA SER A 221 -5.73 -13.29 -22.48
C SER A 221 -5.02 -12.74 -21.24
N PHE A 222 -5.64 -12.85 -20.06
CA PHE A 222 -5.01 -12.51 -18.79
C PHE A 222 -3.74 -13.33 -18.56
N VAL A 223 -3.81 -14.65 -18.71
CA VAL A 223 -2.67 -15.55 -18.52
C VAL A 223 -1.54 -15.20 -19.48
N SER A 224 -1.83 -15.05 -20.77
CA SER A 224 -0.81 -14.70 -21.78
C SER A 224 -0.17 -13.34 -21.52
N SER A 225 -0.92 -12.35 -21.04
CA SER A 225 -0.40 -11.01 -20.75
C SER A 225 0.46 -10.93 -19.49
N ARG A 226 0.15 -11.73 -18.46
CA ARG A 226 0.83 -11.71 -17.15
C ARG A 226 1.94 -12.75 -17.05
N PHE A 227 1.84 -13.84 -17.80
CA PHE A 227 2.78 -14.95 -17.80
C PHE A 227 3.21 -15.30 -19.24
N PRO A 228 3.88 -14.38 -19.96
CA PRO A 228 4.45 -14.70 -21.26
C PRO A 228 5.47 -15.84 -21.15
N GLU A 229 5.47 -16.75 -22.12
CA GLU A 229 6.40 -17.88 -22.16
C GLU A 229 7.84 -17.36 -22.29
N GLY A 230 8.69 -17.67 -21.30
CA GLY A 230 10.12 -17.36 -21.31
C GLY A 230 10.57 -16.17 -20.45
N GLU A 231 9.66 -15.41 -19.83
CA GLU A 231 10.05 -14.35 -18.88
C GLU A 231 9.75 -14.73 -17.42
N ASP A 232 10.82 -14.84 -16.63
CA ASP A 232 10.69 -15.09 -15.18
C ASP A 232 10.29 -13.86 -14.37
N LYS A 233 10.36 -12.66 -14.97
CA LYS A 233 10.02 -11.41 -14.30
C LYS A 233 8.59 -10.98 -14.65
N LEU A 234 7.74 -10.92 -13.63
CA LEU A 234 6.44 -10.27 -13.77
C LEU A 234 6.65 -8.76 -13.89
N ASN A 235 6.01 -8.14 -14.88
CA ASN A 235 6.01 -6.68 -15.06
C ASN A 235 5.28 -5.92 -13.94
N VAL A 236 4.61 -6.63 -13.02
CA VAL A 236 3.78 -6.04 -11.96
C VAL A 236 4.03 -6.78 -10.64
N PRO A 237 3.98 -6.08 -9.49
CA PRO A 237 4.15 -6.71 -8.18
C PRO A 237 3.19 -7.88 -7.93
N TYR A 238 3.70 -8.92 -7.25
CA TYR A 238 2.97 -10.18 -6.99
C TYR A 238 1.58 -9.97 -6.37
N TYR A 239 1.45 -9.07 -5.39
CA TYR A 239 0.18 -8.82 -4.69
C TYR A 239 -0.91 -8.26 -5.62
N VAL A 240 -0.54 -7.54 -6.68
CA VAL A 240 -1.51 -7.02 -7.67
C VAL A 240 -2.06 -8.17 -8.49
N VAL A 241 -1.18 -9.05 -8.98
CA VAL A 241 -1.58 -10.20 -9.80
C VAL A 241 -2.42 -11.19 -8.98
N LEU A 242 -2.09 -11.41 -7.70
CA LEU A 242 -2.94 -12.19 -6.78
C LEU A 242 -4.32 -11.55 -6.57
N GLY A 243 -4.38 -10.21 -6.50
CA GLY A 243 -5.63 -9.47 -6.47
C GLY A 243 -6.47 -9.70 -7.72
N GLU A 244 -5.86 -9.58 -8.90
CA GLU A 244 -6.52 -9.81 -10.20
C GLU A 244 -7.03 -11.25 -10.33
N ILE A 245 -6.24 -12.26 -9.93
CA ILE A 245 -6.68 -13.67 -9.91
C ILE A 245 -7.89 -13.85 -9.00
N LYS A 246 -7.86 -13.29 -7.78
CA LYS A 246 -9.01 -13.35 -6.85
C LYS A 246 -10.26 -12.71 -7.45
N SER A 247 -10.10 -11.56 -8.11
CA SER A 247 -11.21 -10.87 -8.75
C SER A 247 -11.80 -11.68 -9.91
N LEU A 248 -10.96 -12.32 -10.74
CA LEU A 248 -11.41 -13.24 -11.80
C LEU A 248 -12.09 -14.49 -11.23
N GLN A 249 -11.58 -15.08 -10.14
CA GLN A 249 -12.22 -16.20 -9.46
C GLN A 249 -13.56 -15.81 -8.84
N SER A 250 -13.67 -14.59 -8.30
CA SER A 250 -14.93 -14.04 -7.78
C SER A 250 -15.93 -13.84 -8.92
N LEU A 251 -15.48 -13.26 -10.03
CA LEU A 251 -16.31 -13.07 -11.23
C LEU A 251 -16.84 -14.41 -11.76
N ALA A 252 -15.99 -15.44 -11.85
CA ALA A 252 -16.38 -16.78 -12.27
C ALA A 252 -17.51 -17.39 -11.42
N LYS A 253 -17.57 -17.06 -10.12
CA LYS A 253 -18.64 -17.54 -9.21
C LYS A 253 -19.95 -16.79 -9.40
N GLN A 254 -19.89 -15.54 -9.83
CA GLN A 254 -21.05 -14.69 -10.03
C GLN A 254 -21.67 -14.86 -11.43
N LEU A 255 -20.83 -15.16 -12.44
CA LEU A 255 -21.29 -15.45 -13.79
C LEU A 255 -21.99 -16.82 -13.86
N THR A 256 -23.09 -16.87 -14.59
CA THR A 256 -23.75 -18.15 -14.94
C THR A 256 -22.96 -18.87 -16.05
N LEU A 257 -21.95 -19.65 -15.65
CA LEU A 257 -21.07 -20.40 -16.55
C LEU A 257 -21.50 -21.87 -16.67
N ASN A 258 -21.09 -22.52 -17.77
CA ASN A 258 -21.17 -23.97 -17.86
C ASN A 258 -20.07 -24.65 -17.01
N THR A 259 -20.32 -25.88 -16.58
CA THR A 259 -19.43 -26.62 -15.66
C THR A 259 -18.01 -26.82 -16.21
N GLN A 260 -17.88 -27.05 -17.52
CA GLN A 260 -16.59 -27.27 -18.17
C GLN A 260 -15.74 -25.99 -18.14
N SER A 261 -16.35 -24.85 -18.46
CA SER A 261 -15.67 -23.56 -18.53
C SER A 261 -15.26 -23.09 -17.15
N PHE A 262 -16.14 -23.21 -16.15
CA PHE A 262 -15.80 -22.91 -14.76
C PHE A 262 -14.61 -23.74 -14.26
N THR A 263 -14.60 -25.05 -14.54
CA THR A 263 -13.50 -25.94 -14.16
C THR A 263 -12.20 -25.57 -14.87
N LYS A 264 -12.25 -25.32 -16.18
CA LYS A 264 -11.09 -24.94 -16.99
C LYS A 264 -10.47 -23.62 -16.52
N THR A 265 -11.27 -22.56 -16.38
CA THR A 265 -10.78 -21.24 -15.93
C THR A 265 -10.25 -21.29 -14.50
N ARG A 266 -10.89 -22.08 -13.61
CA ARG A 266 -10.42 -22.26 -12.24
C ARG A 266 -9.06 -22.95 -12.19
N ALA A 267 -8.86 -24.01 -12.98
CA ALA A 267 -7.58 -24.71 -13.05
C ALA A 267 -6.45 -23.80 -13.55
N LEU A 268 -6.71 -23.01 -14.61
CA LEU A 268 -5.76 -22.03 -15.14
C LEU A 268 -5.37 -20.97 -14.10
N LEU A 269 -6.37 -20.37 -13.44
CA LEU A 269 -6.13 -19.34 -12.41
C LEU A 269 -5.40 -19.90 -11.19
N ASN A 270 -5.68 -21.15 -10.78
CA ASN A 270 -4.97 -21.81 -9.69
C ASN A 270 -3.50 -22.08 -10.06
N SER A 271 -3.23 -22.55 -11.28
CA SER A 271 -1.85 -22.75 -11.74
C SER A 271 -1.05 -21.43 -11.72
N CYS A 272 -1.68 -20.33 -12.15
CA CYS A 272 -1.06 -18.99 -12.07
C CYS A 272 -0.81 -18.54 -10.63
N TRP A 273 -1.76 -18.83 -9.74
CA TRP A 273 -1.64 -18.53 -8.32
C TRP A 273 -0.47 -19.28 -7.67
N ASP A 274 -0.31 -20.57 -7.97
CA ASP A 274 0.78 -21.40 -7.45
C ASP A 274 2.14 -20.92 -7.97
N LYS A 275 2.24 -20.58 -9.26
CA LYS A 275 3.45 -19.95 -9.83
C LYS A 275 3.86 -18.66 -9.12
N ILE A 276 2.90 -17.81 -8.74
CA ILE A 276 3.21 -16.58 -7.99
C ILE A 276 3.68 -16.90 -6.58
N LYS A 277 3.06 -17.88 -5.91
CA LYS A 277 3.47 -18.29 -4.57
C LYS A 277 4.88 -18.84 -4.53
N ASP A 278 5.26 -19.63 -5.52
CA ASP A 278 6.62 -20.16 -5.62
C ASP A 278 7.62 -19.01 -5.81
N LYS A 279 7.36 -18.07 -6.74
CA LYS A 279 8.19 -16.88 -6.93
C LYS A 279 8.26 -15.96 -5.70
N GLU A 280 7.17 -15.83 -4.95
CA GLU A 280 7.16 -15.06 -3.69
C GLU A 280 8.00 -15.75 -2.62
N LYS A 281 7.96 -17.09 -2.55
CA LYS A 281 8.79 -17.88 -1.63
C LYS A 281 10.28 -17.72 -1.98
N ASP A 282 10.63 -17.80 -3.26
CA ASP A 282 12.00 -17.62 -3.73
C ASP A 282 12.50 -16.20 -3.42
N TYR A 283 11.70 -15.17 -3.70
CA TYR A 283 12.03 -13.79 -3.35
C TYR A 283 12.21 -13.59 -1.84
N ARG A 284 11.37 -14.22 -1.00
CA ARG A 284 11.54 -14.16 0.46
C ARG A 284 12.81 -14.87 0.92
N ALA A 285 13.19 -15.98 0.30
CA ALA A 285 14.44 -16.69 0.58
C ALA A 285 15.64 -15.80 0.22
N GLU A 286 15.67 -15.23 -1.00
CA GLU A 286 16.73 -14.31 -1.43
C GLU A 286 16.85 -13.07 -0.52
N MET A 287 15.72 -12.50 -0.11
CA MET A 287 15.71 -11.36 0.82
C MET A 287 16.18 -11.77 2.22
N GLY A 288 15.88 -12.99 2.66
CA GLY A 288 16.39 -13.56 3.90
C GLY A 288 17.90 -13.71 3.87
N GLU A 289 18.44 -14.31 2.80
CA GLU A 289 19.89 -14.48 2.59
C GLU A 289 20.62 -13.14 2.55
N LYS A 290 20.10 -12.15 1.80
CA LYS A 290 20.66 -10.79 1.78
C LYS A 290 20.67 -10.13 3.16
N LEU A 291 19.65 -10.38 3.97
CA LEU A 291 19.58 -9.80 5.32
C LEU A 291 20.55 -10.47 6.29
N GLU A 292 20.78 -11.78 6.14
CA GLU A 292 21.86 -12.48 6.87
C GLU A 292 23.24 -12.02 6.43
N GLU A 293 23.46 -11.83 5.13
CA GLU A 293 24.70 -11.28 4.58
C GLU A 293 24.97 -9.87 5.12
N GLN A 294 23.96 -8.99 5.11
CA GLN A 294 24.05 -7.64 5.70
C GLN A 294 24.37 -7.68 7.20
N LYS A 295 23.83 -8.65 7.96
CA LYS A 295 24.16 -8.81 9.38
C LYS A 295 25.60 -9.26 9.61
N LYS A 296 26.10 -10.23 8.81
CA LYS A 296 27.49 -10.69 8.87
C LYS A 296 28.46 -9.54 8.54
N ASN A 297 28.19 -8.84 7.44
CA ASN A 297 28.96 -7.67 7.01
C ASN A 297 29.01 -6.56 8.08
N TYR A 298 27.89 -6.32 8.76
CA TYR A 298 27.84 -5.35 9.87
C TYR A 298 28.68 -5.80 11.07
N ALA A 299 28.61 -7.08 11.44
CA ALA A 299 29.40 -7.62 12.54
C ALA A 299 30.92 -7.62 12.25
N GLU A 300 31.33 -7.76 10.99
CA GLU A 300 32.74 -7.76 10.59
C GLU A 300 33.39 -6.37 10.59
N ILE A 301 32.62 -5.31 10.32
CA ILE A 301 33.17 -3.94 10.23
C ILE A 301 33.15 -3.19 11.57
N LEU A 302 32.29 -3.61 12.50
CA LEU A 302 32.15 -2.99 13.82
C LEU A 302 33.47 -2.99 14.62
N PRO A 303 34.24 -4.08 14.69
CA PRO A 303 35.55 -4.10 15.37
C PRO A 303 36.58 -3.17 14.71
N GLN A 304 36.49 -2.96 13.40
CA GLN A 304 37.40 -2.05 12.69
C GLN A 304 37.09 -0.58 13.03
N ILE A 305 35.82 -0.25 13.28
CA ILE A 305 35.42 1.07 13.75
C ILE A 305 35.83 1.28 15.20
N GLU A 306 35.70 0.28 16.07
CA GLU A 306 36.21 0.35 17.46
C GLU A 306 37.73 0.52 17.49
N ALA A 307 38.47 -0.15 16.59
CA ALA A 307 39.90 0.07 16.40
C ALA A 307 40.22 1.49 15.90
N PHE A 308 39.37 2.08 15.05
CA PHE A 308 39.53 3.46 14.61
C PHE A 308 39.19 4.48 15.71
N GLU A 309 38.17 4.23 16.53
CA GLU A 309 37.82 5.04 17.69
C GLU A 309 38.96 5.07 18.72
N THR A 310 39.56 3.91 19.00
CA THR A 310 40.74 3.81 19.88
C THR A 310 41.98 4.46 19.27
N PHE A 311 42.18 4.33 17.95
CA PHE A 311 43.24 5.05 17.22
C PHE A 311 43.09 6.57 17.33
N CYS A 312 41.85 7.08 17.21
CA CYS A 312 41.55 8.51 17.34
C CYS A 312 41.66 9.04 18.78
N ALA A 313 41.60 8.17 19.79
CA ALA A 313 41.75 8.55 21.19
C ALA A 313 43.21 8.73 21.63
N ASN A 314 44.16 8.15 20.91
CA ASN A 314 45.58 8.17 21.25
C ASN A 314 46.28 9.47 20.79
N GLU A 315 46.85 10.22 21.73
CA GLU A 315 47.45 11.54 21.47
C GLU A 315 48.68 11.51 20.56
N GLU A 316 49.43 10.40 20.52
CA GLU A 316 50.57 10.22 19.63
C GLU A 316 50.18 10.15 18.14
N ASN A 317 48.91 9.85 17.85
CA ASN A 317 48.38 9.72 16.49
C ASN A 317 47.67 10.98 15.99
N HIS A 318 47.72 12.09 16.75
CA HIS A 318 47.11 13.37 16.44
C HIS A 318 47.78 14.14 15.26
N ALA A 319 48.20 13.43 14.21
CA ALA A 319 48.54 14.01 12.94
C ALA A 319 47.28 14.06 12.07
N ARG A 320 46.86 15.27 11.68
CA ARG A 320 45.65 15.51 10.87
C ARG A 320 45.57 14.63 9.61
N ALA A 321 46.70 14.40 8.94
CA ALA A 321 46.77 13.52 7.77
C ALA A 321 46.44 12.06 8.11
N LYS A 322 47.05 11.50 9.16
CA LYS A 322 46.87 10.09 9.56
C LYS A 322 45.42 9.75 9.94
N ILE A 323 44.71 10.69 10.58
CA ILE A 323 43.29 10.52 10.95
C ILE A 323 42.39 10.54 9.70
N LEU A 324 42.71 11.40 8.73
CA LEU A 324 41.95 11.49 7.48
C LEU A 324 42.16 10.25 6.61
N ASP A 325 43.39 9.77 6.50
CA ASP A 325 43.72 8.58 5.70
C ASP A 325 43.06 7.33 6.28
N ALA A 326 43.18 7.09 7.59
CA ALA A 326 42.52 5.96 8.26
C ALA A 326 40.98 6.04 8.20
N SER A 327 40.41 7.25 8.22
CA SER A 327 38.96 7.45 8.03
C SER A 327 38.52 7.12 6.60
N ASN A 328 39.30 7.52 5.60
CA ASN A 328 39.00 7.28 4.19
C ASN A 328 39.13 5.78 3.86
N ASP A 329 40.18 5.10 4.34
CA ASP A 329 40.37 3.66 4.16
C ASP A 329 39.17 2.85 4.69
N LEU A 330 38.63 3.25 5.84
CA LEU A 330 37.47 2.59 6.45
C LEU A 330 36.19 2.89 5.66
N GLN A 331 36.04 4.12 5.14
CA GLN A 331 34.93 4.47 4.25
C GLN A 331 35.02 3.77 2.87
N GLU A 332 36.21 3.50 2.34
CA GLU A 332 36.38 2.72 1.11
C GLU A 332 35.97 1.26 1.31
N LYS A 333 36.37 0.64 2.43
CA LYS A 333 35.92 -0.72 2.78
C LYS A 333 34.39 -0.80 2.90
N MET A 334 33.75 0.23 3.45
CA MET A 334 32.28 0.31 3.52
C MET A 334 31.59 0.45 2.15
N LYS A 335 32.25 0.98 1.12
CA LYS A 335 31.65 1.14 -0.22
C LYS A 335 31.54 -0.17 -0.99
N GLY A 336 32.39 -1.16 -0.67
CA GLY A 336 32.44 -2.46 -1.37
C GLY A 336 31.47 -3.52 -0.86
N ILE A 337 30.70 -3.24 0.19
CA ILE A 337 29.95 -4.25 0.94
C ILE A 337 28.47 -3.84 1.04
N SER A 338 27.56 -4.81 0.98
CA SER A 338 26.12 -4.55 1.10
C SER A 338 25.71 -4.40 2.57
N TYR A 339 25.10 -3.25 2.89
CA TYR A 339 24.56 -2.91 4.20
C TYR A 339 23.12 -2.41 4.09
N SER A 340 22.36 -2.46 5.19
CA SER A 340 21.09 -1.75 5.28
C SER A 340 21.30 -0.24 5.35
N ARG A 341 20.30 0.56 4.96
CA ARG A 341 20.37 2.03 5.00
C ARG A 341 20.61 2.56 6.42
N GLU A 342 20.02 1.90 7.42
CA GLU A 342 20.16 2.27 8.83
C GLU A 342 21.57 1.93 9.34
N GLN A 343 22.10 0.76 8.98
CA GLN A 343 23.46 0.35 9.32
C GLN A 343 24.52 1.31 8.74
N ILE A 344 24.37 1.74 7.48
CA ILE A 344 25.30 2.72 6.87
C ILE A 344 25.28 4.04 7.64
N LYS A 345 24.10 4.49 8.06
CA LYS A 345 23.95 5.74 8.81
C LYS A 345 24.66 5.65 10.16
N GLU A 346 24.42 4.58 10.91
CA GLU A 346 25.06 4.36 12.22
C GLU A 346 26.59 4.29 12.10
N LEU A 347 27.11 3.48 11.17
CA LEU A 347 28.56 3.34 10.96
C LEU A 347 29.21 4.67 10.56
N LYS A 348 28.58 5.45 9.67
CA LYS A 348 29.09 6.79 9.29
C LYS A 348 29.07 7.78 10.44
N GLU A 349 28.02 7.78 11.27
CA GLU A 349 27.92 8.65 12.45
C GLU A 349 29.04 8.33 13.45
N ARG A 350 29.34 7.06 13.70
CA ARG A 350 30.46 6.66 14.59
C ARG A 350 31.81 7.14 14.06
N ILE A 351 32.10 6.91 12.78
CA ILE A 351 33.35 7.38 12.14
C ILE A 351 33.46 8.90 12.20
N GLN A 352 32.38 9.62 11.91
CA GLN A 352 32.36 11.07 11.91
C GLN A 352 32.59 11.62 13.32
N LYS A 353 31.96 11.03 14.34
CA LYS A 353 32.11 11.45 15.75
C LYS A 353 33.54 11.22 16.25
N ALA A 354 34.14 10.08 15.94
CA ALA A 354 35.53 9.79 16.28
C ALA A 354 36.50 10.77 15.61
N ARG A 355 36.28 11.04 14.32
CA ARG A 355 37.08 11.98 13.52
C ARG A 355 36.95 13.42 14.00
N SER A 356 35.74 13.91 14.24
CA SER A 356 35.52 15.31 14.66
C SER A 356 36.14 15.55 16.04
N GLY A 357 35.95 14.63 16.99
CA GLY A 357 36.53 14.76 18.32
C GLY A 357 38.06 14.78 18.33
N ALA A 358 38.72 14.03 17.44
CA ALA A 358 40.18 14.06 17.32
C ALA A 358 40.69 15.34 16.62
N LEU A 359 39.99 15.82 15.58
CA LEU A 359 40.34 17.05 14.88
C LEU A 359 40.15 18.30 15.74
N GLU A 360 39.09 18.36 16.55
CA GLU A 360 38.84 19.46 17.49
C GLU A 360 39.99 19.59 18.50
N LYS A 361 40.47 18.48 19.07
CA LYS A 361 41.63 18.49 19.98
C LYS A 361 42.91 19.00 19.31
N ILE A 362 43.14 18.67 18.04
CA ILE A 362 44.27 19.16 17.27
C ILE A 362 44.17 20.68 17.05
N ASP A 363 42.99 21.15 16.63
CA ASP A 363 42.77 22.56 16.36
C ASP A 363 42.84 23.40 17.66
N GLU A 364 42.39 22.87 18.81
CA GLU A 364 42.58 23.51 20.12
C GLU A 364 44.06 23.65 20.49
N HIS A 365 44.89 22.63 20.26
CA HIS A 365 46.33 22.70 20.53
C HIS A 365 47.04 23.73 19.64
N VAL A 366 46.66 23.81 18.36
CA VAL A 366 47.21 24.80 17.43
C VAL A 366 46.77 26.21 17.81
N ASN A 367 45.50 26.40 18.18
CA ASN A 367 44.98 27.71 18.58
C ASN A 367 45.58 28.20 19.90
N LYS A 368 45.81 27.31 20.88
CA LYS A 368 46.53 27.64 22.12
C LYS A 368 47.96 28.12 21.84
N LYS A 369 48.69 27.46 20.94
CA LYS A 369 50.03 27.90 20.52
C LYS A 369 50.01 29.26 19.83
N LYS A 370 49.05 29.50 18.94
CA LYS A 370 48.88 30.81 18.28
C LYS A 370 48.51 31.93 19.26
N HIS A 371 47.64 31.64 20.23
CA HIS A 371 47.28 32.62 21.27
C HIS A 371 48.46 32.99 22.16
N ALA A 372 49.25 31.99 22.60
CA ALA A 372 50.44 32.23 23.38
C ALA A 372 51.47 33.10 22.63
N ALA A 373 51.66 32.84 21.33
CA ALA A 373 52.55 33.65 20.50
C ALA A 373 52.07 35.10 20.36
N LYS A 374 50.77 35.32 20.10
CA LYS A 374 50.19 36.67 20.01
C LYS A 374 50.30 37.46 21.31
N GLN A 375 50.12 36.78 22.45
CA GLN A 375 50.24 37.41 23.76
C GLN A 375 51.67 37.91 24.02
N GLN A 376 52.69 37.13 23.64
CA GLN A 376 54.08 37.58 23.75
C GLN A 376 54.41 38.82 22.89
N VAL A 377 53.76 38.98 21.74
CA VAL A 377 53.91 40.17 20.89
C VAL A 377 53.25 41.40 21.52
N GLU A 378 52.06 41.25 22.10
CA GLU A 378 51.38 42.32 22.84
C GLU A 378 52.14 42.73 24.11
N ASP A 379 52.70 41.77 24.85
CA ASP A 379 53.51 42.03 26.04
C ASP A 379 54.77 42.84 25.68
N LEU A 380 55.41 42.59 24.53
CA LEU A 380 56.53 43.39 24.03
C LEU A 380 56.10 44.82 23.66
N LYS A 381 55.01 44.97 22.90
CA LYS A 381 54.48 46.28 22.50
C LYS A 381 54.12 47.16 23.70
N THR A 382 53.46 46.57 24.70
CA THR A 382 53.11 47.27 25.95
C THR A 382 54.33 47.61 26.80
N SER A 383 55.37 46.78 26.81
CA SER A 383 56.64 47.10 27.45
C SER A 383 57.34 48.29 26.80
N LEU A 384 57.40 48.34 25.47
CA LEU A 384 58.00 49.45 24.72
C LEU A 384 57.21 50.76 24.89
N ALA A 385 55.88 50.69 24.82
CA ALA A 385 55.03 51.86 25.05
C ALA A 385 55.21 52.44 26.46
N LYS A 386 55.33 51.60 27.50
CA LYS A 386 55.59 52.07 28.88
C LYS A 386 56.95 52.75 29.03
N LEU A 387 57.99 52.23 28.40
CA LEU A 387 59.32 52.86 28.41
C LEU A 387 59.31 54.23 27.74
N ILE A 388 58.48 54.41 26.71
CA ILE A 388 58.27 55.68 26.02
C ILE A 388 57.41 56.64 26.87
N GLU A 389 56.32 56.18 27.50
CA GLU A 389 55.42 57.05 28.29
C GLU A 389 56.01 57.50 29.63
N GLU A 390 56.88 56.69 30.25
CA GLU A 390 57.51 57.01 31.55
C GLU A 390 58.83 57.79 31.42
N GLU A 391 59.09 58.35 30.23
CA GLU A 391 60.34 59.03 29.84
C GLU A 391 60.81 60.05 30.89
N GLU A 392 60.00 60.98 31.37
CA GLU A 392 60.48 62.03 32.28
C GLU A 392 60.95 61.51 33.65
N LYS A 393 60.58 60.28 34.04
CA LYS A 393 60.79 59.73 35.37
C LYS A 393 61.89 58.68 35.45
N THR A 394 62.25 58.05 34.35
CA THR A 394 63.27 56.98 34.30
C THR A 394 64.68 57.55 34.18
N SER A 395 65.66 56.91 34.83
CA SER A 395 67.06 57.27 34.68
C SER A 395 67.60 56.83 33.30
N LEU A 396 68.71 57.45 32.86
CA LEU A 396 69.34 57.11 31.57
C LEU A 396 69.77 55.63 31.51
N GLU A 397 70.38 55.13 32.59
CA GLU A 397 70.85 53.74 32.69
C GLU A 397 69.70 52.72 32.65
N ASP A 398 68.52 53.08 33.16
CA ASP A 398 67.35 52.20 33.16
C ASP A 398 66.67 52.14 31.79
N LEU A 399 66.74 53.22 30.99
CA LEU A 399 66.24 53.25 29.62
C LEU A 399 67.12 52.42 28.68
N GLU A 400 68.44 52.52 28.78
CA GLU A 400 69.37 51.70 27.99
C GLU A 400 69.22 50.20 28.30
N LYS A 401 69.12 49.83 29.58
CA LYS A 401 68.84 48.45 29.99
C LYS A 401 67.45 47.98 29.54
N GLY A 402 66.47 48.88 29.52
CA GLY A 402 65.12 48.61 29.00
C GLY A 402 65.13 48.30 27.50
N GLU A 403 65.89 49.07 26.72
CA GLU A 403 66.09 48.87 25.28
C GLU A 403 66.77 47.52 24.99
N GLU A 404 67.87 47.21 25.67
CA GLU A 404 68.59 45.93 25.48
C GLU A 404 67.72 44.71 25.78
N ASN A 405 66.93 44.77 26.87
CA ASN A 405 66.01 43.69 27.23
C ASN A 405 64.88 43.53 26.20
N ALA A 406 64.33 44.63 25.70
CA ALA A 406 63.31 44.59 24.66
C ALA A 406 63.85 44.05 23.34
N LEU A 407 65.08 44.43 22.94
CA LEU A 407 65.76 43.91 21.75
C LEU A 407 66.01 42.40 21.83
N ALA A 408 66.41 41.89 23.00
CA ALA A 408 66.63 40.46 23.21
C ALA A 408 65.33 39.63 23.11
N ILE A 409 64.19 40.22 23.45
CA ILE A 409 62.87 39.60 23.28
C ILE A 409 62.44 39.68 21.81
N TYR A 410 62.62 40.83 21.16
CA TYR A 410 62.32 41.04 19.74
C TYR A 410 63.03 40.02 18.84
N GLN A 411 64.34 39.79 19.04
CA GLN A 411 65.12 38.83 18.24
C GLN A 411 64.67 37.37 18.38
N LYS A 412 63.96 37.01 19.45
CA LYS A 412 63.45 35.65 19.67
C LYS A 412 62.06 35.44 19.08
N LEU A 413 61.34 36.51 18.76
CA LEU A 413 59.97 36.44 18.25
C LEU A 413 59.95 36.30 16.74
N THR A 414 58.99 35.52 16.24
CA THR A 414 58.72 35.41 14.80
C THR A 414 57.52 36.30 14.49
N LEU A 415 57.79 37.51 14.02
CA LEU A 415 56.81 38.57 13.83
C LEU A 415 56.32 38.64 12.38
N SER A 416 55.09 39.12 12.20
CA SER A 416 54.60 39.49 10.87
C SER A 416 55.23 40.81 10.39
N PRO A 417 55.30 41.07 9.07
CA PRO A 417 55.91 42.30 8.53
C PRO A 417 55.31 43.58 9.13
N ALA A 418 53.99 43.63 9.33
CA ALA A 418 53.33 44.79 9.95
C ALA A 418 53.70 44.96 11.44
N GLU A 419 53.87 43.87 12.18
CA GLU A 419 54.31 43.92 13.59
C GLU A 419 55.77 44.33 13.71
N VAL A 420 56.63 43.88 12.79
CA VAL A 420 58.04 44.29 12.67
C VAL A 420 58.12 45.81 12.55
N HIS A 421 57.41 46.40 11.59
CA HIS A 421 57.47 47.84 11.35
C HIS A 421 56.92 48.68 12.51
N GLN A 422 55.87 48.21 13.19
CA GLN A 422 55.33 48.90 14.36
C GLN A 422 56.31 48.89 15.54
N ILE A 423 56.96 47.74 15.78
CA ILE A 423 57.91 47.59 16.88
C ILE A 423 59.22 48.34 16.59
N GLU A 424 59.73 48.27 15.37
CA GLU A 424 60.93 49.01 14.93
C GLU A 424 60.76 50.53 15.06
N ARG A 425 59.55 51.04 14.80
CA ARG A 425 59.22 52.43 15.04
C ARG A 425 59.28 52.79 16.53
N GLN A 426 58.69 51.97 17.40
CA GLN A 426 58.76 52.20 18.86
C GLN A 426 60.21 52.17 19.37
N PHE A 427 61.07 51.32 18.79
CA PHE A 427 62.50 51.35 19.09
C PHE A 427 63.19 52.63 18.61
N ALA A 428 62.85 53.16 17.42
CA ALA A 428 63.39 54.42 16.93
C ALA A 428 62.99 55.60 17.84
N ASP A 429 61.72 55.64 18.26
CA ASP A 429 61.21 56.64 19.22
C ASP A 429 61.99 56.54 20.55
N LEU A 430 62.11 55.33 21.12
CA LEU A 430 62.87 55.09 22.37
C LEU A 430 64.34 55.53 22.26
N LYS A 431 64.98 55.24 21.14
CA LYS A 431 66.40 55.57 20.90
C LYS A 431 66.63 57.08 20.76
N SER A 432 65.70 57.78 20.12
CA SER A 432 65.65 59.24 20.08
C SER A 432 65.53 59.87 21.47
N PHE A 433 64.69 59.30 22.34
CA PHE A 433 64.61 59.75 23.74
C PHE A 433 65.91 59.52 24.51
N ILE A 434 66.57 58.38 24.30
CA ILE A 434 67.88 58.10 24.90
C ILE A 434 68.90 59.16 24.44
N PHE A 435 68.94 59.51 23.15
CA PHE A 435 69.84 60.54 22.64
C PHE A 435 69.57 61.93 23.24
N ASN A 436 68.30 62.34 23.35
CA ASN A 436 67.94 63.63 23.95
C ASN A 436 68.37 63.73 25.43
N LYS A 437 68.23 62.64 26.20
CA LYS A 437 68.73 62.61 27.58
C LYS A 437 70.25 62.56 27.68
N LYS A 438 70.92 61.84 26.77
CA LYS A 438 72.39 61.82 26.66
C LYS A 438 72.94 63.23 26.41
N GLU A 439 72.35 63.98 25.50
CA GLU A 439 72.75 65.37 25.19
C GLU A 439 72.71 66.29 26.42
N GLY A 440 71.81 66.05 27.38
CA GLY A 440 71.70 66.86 28.61
C GLY A 440 72.74 66.56 29.70
N VAL A 441 73.48 65.45 29.59
CA VAL A 441 74.37 64.92 30.66
C VAL A 441 75.85 64.89 30.26
N ILE A 442 76.13 64.88 28.97
CA ILE A 442 77.44 64.54 28.39
C ILE A 442 78.41 65.74 28.30
N SER A 443 79.73 65.47 28.36
CA SER A 443 80.81 66.47 28.28
C SER A 443 81.19 66.83 26.83
N LYS A 444 81.92 67.95 26.62
CA LYS A 444 82.18 68.49 25.26
C LYS A 444 82.94 67.53 24.33
N ASP A 445 83.79 66.66 24.88
CA ASP A 445 84.58 65.68 24.12
C ASP A 445 83.76 64.43 23.71
N GLU A 446 82.63 64.19 24.36
CA GLU A 446 81.73 63.06 24.11
C GLU A 446 80.54 63.46 23.19
N LEU A 447 80.39 64.76 22.91
CA LEU A 447 79.39 65.28 21.96
C LEU A 447 79.68 64.87 20.52
N GLU A 448 80.96 64.72 20.14
CA GLU A 448 81.33 64.24 18.79
C GLU A 448 80.85 62.80 18.57
N HIS A 449 81.02 61.93 19.58
CA HIS A 449 80.51 60.55 19.53
C HIS A 449 78.98 60.49 19.49
N LEU A 450 78.29 61.34 20.27
CA LEU A 450 76.83 61.42 20.23
C LEU A 450 76.32 61.90 18.86
N TYR A 451 77.03 62.83 18.22
CA TYR A 451 76.70 63.31 16.87
C TYR A 451 76.85 62.18 15.83
N GLU A 452 77.94 61.41 15.88
CA GLU A 452 78.12 60.25 14.99
C GLU A 452 77.03 59.18 15.19
N GLU A 453 76.68 58.87 16.44
CA GLU A 453 75.62 57.89 16.76
C GLU A 453 74.23 58.37 16.31
N ARG A 454 73.93 59.66 16.49
CA ARG A 454 72.66 60.26 16.07
C ARG A 454 72.56 60.39 14.55
N ALA A 455 73.66 60.71 13.87
CA ALA A 455 73.73 60.71 12.41
C ALA A 455 73.50 59.31 11.82
N ALA A 456 74.10 58.27 12.42
CA ALA A 456 73.86 56.88 12.03
C ALA A 456 72.39 56.47 12.27
N HIS A 457 71.77 56.91 13.36
CA HIS A 457 70.35 56.67 13.62
C HIS A 457 69.43 57.34 12.58
N LEU A 458 69.76 58.55 12.15
CA LEU A 458 69.05 59.26 11.08
C LEU A 458 69.11 58.52 9.74
N GLU A 459 70.25 57.92 9.39
CA GLU A 459 70.34 57.06 8.20
C GLU A 459 69.42 55.83 8.29
N VAL A 460 69.32 55.22 9.48
CA VAL A 460 68.40 54.10 9.73
C VAL A 460 66.94 54.53 9.54
N ILE A 461 66.51 55.64 10.15
CA ILE A 461 65.14 56.17 9.97
C ILE A 461 64.86 56.48 8.49
N LYS A 462 65.83 57.07 7.78
CA LYS A 462 65.70 57.40 6.36
C LYS A 462 65.51 56.15 5.50
N SER A 463 66.29 55.09 5.75
CA SER A 463 66.13 53.80 5.07
C SER A 463 64.76 53.15 5.34
N GLN A 464 64.28 53.19 6.59
CA GLN A 464 62.94 52.71 6.96
C GLN A 464 61.84 53.48 6.23
N MET A 465 61.96 54.81 6.11
CA MET A 465 61.01 55.62 5.34
C MET A 465 60.97 55.26 3.85
N GLU A 466 62.13 54.96 3.25
CA GLU A 466 62.19 54.51 1.85
C GLU A 466 61.53 53.14 1.66
N GLU A 467 61.67 52.25 2.64
CA GLU A 467 60.98 50.95 2.64
C GLU A 467 59.47 51.11 2.78
N TYR A 468 58.97 51.94 3.70
CA TYR A 468 57.55 52.24 3.82
C TYR A 468 56.98 52.86 2.55
N ARG A 469 57.73 53.74 1.88
CA ARG A 469 57.34 54.32 0.59
C ARG A 469 57.24 53.26 -0.51
N LYS A 470 58.18 52.31 -0.55
CA LYS A 470 58.17 51.20 -1.53
C LYS A 470 56.99 50.25 -1.29
N GLU A 471 56.75 49.83 -0.04
CA GLU A 471 55.64 48.95 0.32
C GLU A 471 54.27 49.61 0.11
N MET A 472 54.16 50.91 0.40
CA MET A 472 52.97 51.71 0.08
C MET A 472 52.70 51.73 -1.44
N GLY A 473 53.73 51.97 -2.26
CA GLY A 473 53.61 51.98 -3.73
C GLY A 473 53.36 50.60 -4.36
N GLY A 474 53.80 49.53 -3.70
CA GLY A 474 53.57 48.14 -4.11
C GLY A 474 52.18 47.61 -3.73
N SER A 475 51.49 48.25 -2.77
CA SER A 475 50.23 47.76 -2.19
C SER A 475 48.96 48.31 -2.88
N ASN A 476 49.02 48.72 -4.15
CA ASN A 476 47.93 49.37 -4.90
C ASN A 476 46.59 48.60 -4.98
N LEU A 477 46.55 47.32 -4.62
CA LEU A 477 45.34 46.48 -4.59
C LEU A 477 44.76 46.29 -3.19
N ASP A 478 45.53 46.58 -2.14
CA ASP A 478 45.16 46.40 -0.73
C ASP A 478 45.15 47.77 -0.05
N PHE A 479 43.98 48.41 -0.05
CA PHE A 479 43.80 49.76 0.47
C PHE A 479 44.09 49.87 1.98
N GLU A 480 43.79 48.82 2.76
CA GLU A 480 44.08 48.80 4.19
C GLU A 480 45.59 48.71 4.43
N LYS A 481 46.29 47.85 3.70
CA LYS A 481 47.76 47.78 3.73
C LYS A 481 48.37 49.12 3.28
N ALA A 482 47.89 49.71 2.19
CA ALA A 482 48.40 51.00 1.71
C ALA A 482 48.16 52.15 2.71
N MET A 483 47.02 52.16 3.40
CA MET A 483 46.70 53.17 4.43
C MET A 483 47.62 53.03 5.65
N THR A 484 47.87 51.81 6.14
CA THR A 484 48.77 51.59 7.29
C THR A 484 50.22 51.97 6.98
N TYR A 485 50.75 51.63 5.80
CA TYR A 485 52.09 52.08 5.40
C TYR A 485 52.19 53.60 5.20
N ARG A 486 51.11 54.25 4.77
CA ARG A 486 51.06 55.71 4.68
C ARG A 486 51.14 56.37 6.05
N GLU A 487 50.38 55.88 7.04
CA GLU A 487 50.45 56.37 8.42
C GLU A 487 51.83 56.17 9.04
N LEU A 488 52.46 55.00 8.80
CA LEU A 488 53.84 54.72 9.23
C LEU A 488 54.84 55.66 8.54
N TYR A 489 54.70 55.91 7.24
CA TYR A 489 55.56 56.82 6.49
C TYR A 489 55.43 58.28 6.97
N ASP A 490 54.20 58.78 7.09
CA ASP A 490 53.94 60.15 7.52
C ASP A 490 54.49 60.39 8.93
N SER A 491 54.35 59.40 9.83
CA SER A 491 54.92 59.52 11.16
C SER A 491 56.45 59.39 11.22
N ALA A 492 57.04 58.46 10.45
CA ALA A 492 58.49 58.33 10.39
C ALA A 492 59.14 59.59 9.78
N LYS A 493 58.43 60.27 8.87
CA LYS A 493 58.83 61.56 8.33
C LYS A 493 58.87 62.65 9.40
N ILE A 494 57.81 62.77 10.20
CA ILE A 494 57.77 63.73 11.31
C ILE A 494 58.94 63.46 12.29
N HIS A 495 59.21 62.20 12.59
CA HIS A 495 60.31 61.80 13.45
C HIS A 495 61.69 62.12 12.84
N PHE A 496 61.88 61.84 11.54
CA PHE A 496 63.09 62.18 10.80
C PHE A 496 63.36 63.69 10.80
N ASP A 497 62.33 64.50 10.52
CA ASP A 497 62.44 65.96 10.50
C ASP A 497 62.83 66.49 11.90
N SER A 498 62.22 65.96 12.96
CA SER A 498 62.57 66.30 14.36
C SER A 498 64.00 65.90 14.76
N GLU A 499 64.46 64.73 14.34
CA GLU A 499 65.83 64.27 14.63
C GLU A 499 66.87 65.06 13.84
N MET A 500 66.55 65.48 12.62
CA MET A 500 67.41 66.31 11.79
C MET A 500 67.58 67.70 12.42
N GLU A 501 66.50 68.34 12.90
CA GLU A 501 66.57 69.59 13.64
C GLU A 501 67.43 69.46 14.91
N ALA A 502 67.31 68.33 15.63
CA ALA A 502 68.10 68.08 16.82
C ALA A 502 69.57 67.76 16.53
N LEU A 503 69.88 67.13 15.40
CA LEU A 503 71.25 66.94 14.92
C LEU A 503 71.90 68.27 14.49
N GLU A 504 71.15 69.14 13.79
CA GLU A 504 71.61 70.49 13.43
C GLU A 504 71.94 71.32 14.68
N HIS A 505 71.11 71.24 15.72
CA HIS A 505 71.37 71.89 17.01
C HIS A 505 72.62 71.34 17.73
N LEU A 506 72.89 70.03 17.60
CA LEU A 506 74.13 69.43 18.10
C LEU A 506 75.35 69.91 17.30
N GLU A 507 75.23 70.06 15.98
CA GLU A 507 76.28 70.60 15.11
C GLU A 507 76.62 72.05 15.50
N GLU A 508 75.61 72.87 15.75
CA GLU A 508 75.79 74.26 16.24
C GLU A 508 76.49 74.33 17.60
N LYS A 509 76.37 73.31 18.45
CA LYS A 509 77.07 73.23 19.75
C LYS A 509 78.53 72.74 19.64
N LEU A 510 78.85 72.02 18.56
CA LEU A 510 80.19 71.51 18.26
C LEU A 510 81.08 72.58 17.60
N ILE A 511 80.48 73.48 16.81
CA ILE A 511 81.10 74.68 16.23
C ILE A 511 81.38 75.72 17.33
#